data_AF-A0A6M3KY89-F1
#
_entry.id   AF-A0A6M3KY89-F1
#
_cell.length_a   1.000
_cell.length_b   1.000
_cell.length_c   1.000
_cell.angle_alpha   90.00
_cell.angle_beta   90.00
_cell.angle_gamma   90.00
#
_symmetry.space_group_name_H-M   'P 1'
#
loop_
_entity.id
_entity.type
_entity.pdbx_description
1 polymer ?
#
loop_
_entity_poly.entity_id
_entity_poly.type
_entity_poly.pdbx_seq_one_letter_code
_entity_poly.pdbx_strand_id
1 'polypeptide(L)'
;MALKRQVQATLPAKKDKDGKFLPNREKDQVAVVTITDGETAAEQVKLFGDEAVKSNASSNWDVTIQAAIRRGLNTGKTQAQIQEELKDAKMGVKMSGGRVDTLNAFLAGFASATPEDQAKMVADLKKKAAALAK
;
A
#
# COMPACT_ATOMS: atom_id res chain seq x y z
N MET A 1 -2.78 26.81 -10.35
CA MET A 1 -4.09 27.10 -10.98
C MET A 1 -5.02 25.95 -10.62
N ALA A 2 -6.35 26.08 -10.65
CA ALA A 2 -7.19 24.93 -10.31
C ALA A 2 -7.06 23.83 -11.39
N LEU A 3 -6.53 22.65 -10.99
CA LEU A 3 -6.34 21.50 -11.88
C LEU A 3 -7.70 20.91 -12.23
N LYS A 4 -7.91 20.61 -13.51
CA LYS A 4 -9.04 19.75 -13.92
C LYS A 4 -8.55 18.31 -13.94
N ARG A 5 -8.98 17.52 -12.97
CA ARG A 5 -8.66 16.09 -12.87
C ARG A 5 -9.81 15.26 -13.41
N GLN A 6 -9.52 14.30 -14.28
CA GLN A 6 -10.49 13.29 -14.68
C GLN A 6 -10.41 12.09 -13.75
N VAL A 7 -11.57 11.65 -13.26
CA VAL A 7 -11.72 10.45 -12.44
C VAL A 7 -12.66 9.52 -13.17
N GLN A 8 -12.17 8.31 -13.45
CA GLN A 8 -12.94 7.24 -14.06
C GLN A 8 -13.30 6.21 -12.98
N ALA A 9 -14.55 5.76 -12.99
CA ALA A 9 -14.99 4.62 -12.21
C ALA A 9 -15.72 3.62 -13.13
N THR A 10 -15.45 2.34 -12.92
CA THR A 10 -16.15 1.24 -13.59
C THR A 10 -17.00 0.51 -12.56
N LEU A 11 -18.29 0.41 -12.85
CA LEU A 11 -19.24 -0.41 -12.11
C LEU A 11 -19.48 -1.69 -12.91
N PRO A 12 -18.99 -2.85 -12.44
CA PRO A 12 -19.12 -4.10 -13.18
C PRO A 12 -20.58 -4.58 -13.18
N ALA A 13 -20.95 -5.29 -14.26
CA ALA A 13 -22.20 -6.00 -14.36
C ALA A 13 -22.36 -6.96 -13.18
N LYS A 14 -23.56 -7.01 -12.60
CA LYS A 14 -23.81 -7.87 -11.44
C LYS A 14 -25.18 -8.50 -11.52
N LYS A 15 -25.22 -9.80 -11.26
CA LYS A 15 -26.44 -10.58 -11.12
C LYS A 15 -26.83 -10.75 -9.66
N ASP A 16 -28.12 -10.86 -9.39
CA ASP A 16 -28.66 -11.27 -8.11
C ASP A 16 -28.43 -12.76 -7.84
N LYS A 17 -28.91 -13.24 -6.69
CA LYS A 17 -28.77 -14.66 -6.30
C LYS A 17 -29.56 -15.60 -7.21
N ASP A 18 -30.54 -15.07 -7.94
CA ASP A 18 -31.42 -15.80 -8.86
C ASP A 18 -30.92 -15.74 -10.32
N GLY A 19 -29.73 -15.19 -10.53
CA GLY A 19 -29.07 -15.13 -11.85
C GLY A 19 -29.61 -14.03 -12.78
N LYS A 20 -30.53 -13.17 -12.33
CA LYS A 20 -30.99 -12.00 -13.08
C LYS A 20 -30.05 -10.84 -12.86
N PHE A 21 -29.87 -10.01 -13.89
CA PHE A 21 -29.09 -8.79 -13.72
C PHE A 21 -29.80 -7.84 -12.74
N LEU A 22 -29.02 -7.22 -11.85
CA LEU A 22 -29.55 -6.16 -11.00
C LEU A 22 -30.06 -5.03 -11.90
N PRO A 23 -31.16 -4.34 -11.51
CA PRO A 23 -31.69 -3.23 -12.29
C PRO A 23 -30.59 -2.19 -12.53
N ASN A 24 -30.45 -1.76 -13.79
CA ASN A 24 -29.39 -0.88 -14.27
C ASN A 24 -27.95 -1.44 -14.13
N ARG A 25 -27.73 -2.77 -14.13
CA ARG A 25 -26.38 -3.37 -14.13
C ARG A 25 -26.24 -4.56 -15.10
N GLU A 26 -26.92 -4.48 -16.24
CA GLU A 26 -26.89 -5.50 -17.30
C GLU A 26 -25.55 -5.59 -18.02
N LYS A 27 -24.77 -4.51 -18.00
CA LYS A 27 -23.42 -4.42 -18.57
C LYS A 27 -22.54 -3.55 -17.69
N ASP A 28 -21.22 -3.65 -17.88
CA ASP A 28 -20.26 -2.77 -17.22
C ASP A 28 -20.57 -1.31 -17.57
N GLN A 29 -20.71 -0.49 -16.55
CA GLN A 29 -20.93 0.94 -16.68
C GLN A 29 -19.66 1.68 -16.35
N VAL A 30 -19.24 2.56 -17.23
CA VAL A 30 -18.07 3.41 -17.03
C VAL A 30 -18.54 4.85 -16.97
N ALA A 31 -18.17 5.55 -15.90
CA ALA A 31 -18.39 6.99 -15.77
C ALA A 31 -17.03 7.68 -15.66
N VAL A 32 -16.84 8.73 -16.44
CA VAL A 32 -15.69 9.63 -16.36
C VAL A 32 -16.20 11.01 -15.97
N VAL A 33 -15.73 11.53 -14.85
CA VAL A 33 -16.12 12.85 -14.35
C VAL A 33 -14.87 13.73 -14.29
N THR A 34 -15.00 14.97 -14.77
CA THR A 34 -13.97 15.98 -14.59
C THR A 34 -14.29 16.78 -13.33
N ILE A 35 -13.36 16.79 -12.38
CA ILE A 35 -13.45 17.56 -11.14
C ILE A 35 -12.39 18.65 -11.11
N THR A 36 -12.65 19.70 -10.35
CA THR A 36 -11.67 20.75 -10.04
C THR A 36 -10.96 20.41 -8.74
N ASP A 37 -9.63 20.44 -8.77
CA ASP A 37 -8.74 20.12 -7.65
C ASP A 37 -7.62 21.18 -7.57
N GLY A 38 -6.84 21.20 -6.49
CA GLY A 38 -5.65 22.05 -6.37
C GLY A 38 -4.41 21.34 -6.90
N GLU A 39 -3.52 22.06 -7.60
CA GLU A 39 -2.24 21.50 -8.06
C GLU A 39 -1.24 21.37 -6.90
N THR A 40 -1.42 22.19 -5.86
CA THR A 40 -0.55 22.22 -4.67
C THR A 40 -1.37 22.09 -3.39
N ALA A 41 -0.72 21.70 -2.29
CA ALA A 41 -1.36 21.66 -0.97
C ALA A 41 -1.98 23.02 -0.57
N ALA A 42 -1.30 24.13 -0.89
CA ALA A 42 -1.82 25.47 -0.64
C ALA A 42 -3.10 25.77 -1.43
N GLU A 43 -3.18 25.30 -2.68
CA GLU A 43 -4.37 25.45 -3.50
C GLU A 43 -5.52 24.55 -3.05
N GLN A 44 -5.22 23.32 -2.61
CA GLN A 44 -6.23 22.43 -2.02
C GLN A 44 -6.80 23.01 -0.72
N VAL A 45 -5.94 23.57 0.15
CA VAL A 45 -6.38 24.28 1.35
C VAL A 45 -7.25 25.49 0.99
N LYS A 46 -6.91 26.23 -0.07
CA LYS A 46 -7.71 27.35 -0.55
C LYS A 46 -9.07 26.91 -1.14
N LEU A 47 -9.14 25.76 -1.79
CA LEU A 47 -10.34 25.24 -2.45
C LEU A 47 -11.30 24.54 -1.47
N PHE A 48 -10.77 23.77 -0.52
CA PHE A 48 -11.55 22.89 0.33
C PHE A 48 -11.58 23.33 1.80
N GLY A 49 -10.71 24.25 2.21
CA GLY A 49 -10.54 24.68 3.59
C GLY A 49 -9.52 23.81 4.35
N ASP A 50 -8.77 24.46 5.24
CA ASP A 50 -7.69 23.82 6.01
C ASP A 50 -8.19 22.62 6.84
N GLU A 51 -9.33 22.78 7.51
CA GLU A 51 -9.91 21.74 8.36
C GLU A 51 -10.35 20.50 7.57
N ALA A 52 -10.95 20.69 6.38
CA ALA A 52 -11.37 19.60 5.53
C ALA A 52 -10.19 18.83 4.93
N VAL A 53 -9.14 19.55 4.50
CA VAL A 53 -7.91 18.92 3.99
C VAL A 53 -7.21 18.13 5.10
N LYS A 54 -7.09 18.73 6.29
CA LYS A 54 -6.47 18.10 7.45
C LYS A 54 -7.24 16.88 7.93
N SER A 55 -8.56 16.99 8.12
CA SER A 55 -9.39 15.86 8.62
C SER A 55 -9.37 14.66 7.67
N ASN A 56 -9.43 14.91 6.36
CA ASN A 56 -9.32 13.86 5.35
C ASN A 56 -7.91 13.22 5.34
N ALA A 57 -6.85 14.01 5.49
CA ALA A 57 -5.50 13.50 5.61
C ALA A 57 -5.34 12.63 6.88
N SER A 58 -5.77 13.12 8.04
CA SER A 58 -5.74 12.39 9.32
C SER A 58 -6.53 11.09 9.27
N SER A 59 -7.75 11.11 8.73
CA SER A 59 -8.61 9.91 8.63
C SER A 59 -7.96 8.80 7.80
N ASN A 60 -7.31 9.16 6.69
CA ASN A 60 -6.57 8.19 5.87
C ASN A 60 -5.34 7.63 6.59
N TRP A 61 -4.68 8.44 7.43
CA TRP A 61 -3.54 8.01 8.22
C TRP A 61 -3.94 7.08 9.35
N ASP A 62 -5.05 7.35 10.03
CA ASP A 62 -5.58 6.51 11.12
C ASP A 62 -5.81 5.08 10.65
N VAL A 63 -6.44 4.87 9.49
CA VAL A 63 -6.68 3.53 8.93
C VAL A 63 -5.37 2.77 8.72
N THR A 64 -4.35 3.46 8.23
CA THR A 64 -3.05 2.84 7.94
C THR A 64 -2.27 2.54 9.23
N ILE A 65 -2.28 3.46 10.20
CA ILE A 65 -1.69 3.27 11.53
C ILE A 65 -2.37 2.09 12.24
N GLN A 66 -3.70 2.02 12.22
CA GLN A 66 -4.45 0.91 12.77
C GLN A 66 -4.07 -0.43 12.09
N ALA A 67 -3.86 -0.45 10.78
CA ALA A 67 -3.39 -1.65 10.09
C ALA A 67 -2.00 -2.08 10.56
N ALA A 68 -1.07 -1.14 10.78
CA ALA A 68 0.25 -1.43 11.33
C ALA A 68 0.19 -1.94 12.77
N ILE A 69 -0.65 -1.33 13.62
CA ILE A 69 -0.90 -1.80 14.99
C ILE A 69 -1.43 -3.24 14.97
N ARG A 70 -2.46 -3.53 14.15
CA ARG A 70 -3.02 -4.89 14.01
C ARG A 70 -1.95 -5.90 13.58
N ARG A 71 -1.05 -5.53 12.67
CA ARG A 71 0.09 -6.39 12.27
C ARG A 71 1.05 -6.63 13.44
N GLY A 72 1.43 -5.58 14.16
CA GLY A 72 2.30 -5.68 15.33
C GLY A 72 1.72 -6.62 16.39
N LEU A 73 0.43 -6.46 16.70
CA LEU A 73 -0.30 -7.33 17.63
C LEU A 73 -0.35 -8.78 17.14
N ASN A 74 -0.64 -9.03 15.86
CA ASN A 74 -0.63 -10.37 15.29
C ASN A 74 0.75 -11.04 15.36
N THR A 75 1.84 -10.27 15.33
CA THR A 75 3.21 -10.76 15.52
C THR A 75 3.64 -10.87 16.98
N GLY A 76 2.74 -10.65 17.93
CA GLY A 76 3.00 -10.77 19.37
C GLY A 76 3.75 -9.59 19.99
N LYS A 77 3.85 -8.45 19.30
CA LYS A 77 4.50 -7.25 19.85
C LYS A 77 3.65 -6.61 20.94
N THR A 78 4.33 -6.05 21.94
CA THR A 78 3.69 -5.28 23.00
C THR A 78 3.34 -3.86 22.51
N GLN A 79 2.43 -3.20 23.21
CA GLN A 79 2.06 -1.81 22.92
C GLN A 79 3.27 -0.87 22.88
N ALA A 80 4.23 -1.03 23.79
CA ALA A 80 5.44 -0.21 23.82
C ALA A 80 6.32 -0.39 22.58
N GLN A 81 6.45 -1.62 22.08
CA GLN A 81 7.21 -1.91 20.87
C GLN A 81 6.52 -1.36 19.61
N ILE A 82 5.19 -1.47 19.55
CA ILE A 82 4.41 -0.92 18.44
C ILE A 82 4.48 0.62 18.44
N GLN A 83 4.41 1.25 19.62
CA GLN A 83 4.54 2.70 19.77
C GLN A 83 5.92 3.18 19.31
N GLU A 84 6.99 2.47 19.70
CA GLU A 84 8.36 2.81 19.31
C GLU A 84 8.58 2.71 17.79
N GLU A 85 7.93 1.74 17.12
CA GLU A 85 7.99 1.61 15.67
C GLU A 85 7.19 2.68 14.91
N LEU A 86 6.13 3.21 15.52
CA LEU A 86 5.21 4.12 14.86
C LEU A 86 5.42 5.61 15.22
N LYS A 87 6.22 5.93 16.25
CA LYS A 87 6.40 7.31 16.74
C LYS A 87 6.89 8.30 15.67
N ASP A 88 7.70 7.83 14.73
CA ASP A 88 8.30 8.64 13.66
C ASP A 88 7.67 8.36 12.28
N ALA A 89 6.52 7.69 12.24
CA ALA A 89 5.85 7.32 11.00
C ALA A 89 5.39 8.58 10.23
N LYS A 90 6.05 8.86 9.09
CA LYS A 90 5.70 9.95 8.19
C LYS A 90 4.76 9.44 7.10
N MET A 91 3.47 9.61 7.34
CA MET A 91 2.40 9.15 6.46
C MET A 91 2.31 10.02 5.19
N GLY A 92 2.05 9.41 4.04
CA GLY A 92 1.90 10.11 2.75
C GLY A 92 3.20 10.40 2.01
N VAL A 93 4.37 10.16 2.60
CA VAL A 93 5.63 10.06 1.86
C VAL A 93 5.72 8.63 1.36
N LYS A 94 5.77 8.42 0.04
CA LYS A 94 6.14 7.11 -0.53
C LYS A 94 7.46 6.75 0.14
N MET A 95 7.49 5.73 1.01
CA MET A 95 8.70 5.28 1.70
C MET A 95 9.75 4.92 0.65
N SER A 96 10.53 5.91 0.22
CA SER A 96 11.65 5.72 -0.69
C SER A 96 12.73 5.04 0.13
N GLY A 97 12.75 3.72 0.06
CA GLY A 97 13.74 2.92 0.76
C GLY A 97 13.46 2.77 2.26
N GLY A 98 12.35 2.11 2.60
CA GLY A 98 12.42 1.25 3.78
C GLY A 98 13.65 0.36 3.58
N ARG A 99 14.67 0.50 4.45
CA ARG A 99 15.85 -0.37 4.42
C ARG A 99 15.34 -1.79 4.60
N VAL A 100 15.11 -2.49 3.50
CA VAL A 100 14.91 -3.93 3.51
C VAL A 100 16.22 -4.48 3.98
N ASP A 101 16.23 -5.06 5.18
CA ASP A 101 17.35 -5.86 5.64
C ASP A 101 17.42 -7.09 4.74
N THR A 102 18.17 -6.96 3.66
CA THR A 102 18.27 -7.96 2.59
C THR A 102 18.84 -9.27 3.10
N LEU A 103 19.64 -9.23 4.17
CA LEU A 103 20.16 -10.41 4.83
C LEU A 103 19.03 -11.16 5.55
N ASN A 104 18.29 -10.46 6.41
CA ASN A 104 17.19 -11.09 7.15
C ASN A 104 16.05 -11.53 6.22
N ALA A 105 15.76 -10.78 5.16
CA ALA A 105 14.80 -11.19 4.13
C ALA A 105 15.26 -12.45 3.38
N PHE A 106 16.54 -12.54 3.03
CA PHE A 106 17.11 -13.73 2.39
C PHE A 106 17.09 -14.94 3.34
N LEU A 107 17.49 -14.77 4.60
CA LEU A 107 17.48 -15.85 5.59
C LEU A 107 16.06 -16.38 5.86
N ALA A 108 15.07 -15.49 5.97
CA ALA A 108 13.68 -15.87 6.11
C ALA A 108 13.15 -16.62 4.87
N GLY A 109 13.51 -16.16 3.67
CA GLY A 109 13.20 -16.85 2.42
C GLY A 109 13.87 -18.21 2.30
N PHE A 110 15.12 -18.33 2.76
CA PHE A 110 15.86 -19.59 2.76
C PHE A 110 15.25 -20.60 3.74
N ALA A 111 14.94 -20.17 4.97
CA ALA A 111 14.36 -21.04 6.00
C ALA A 111 12.95 -21.56 5.64
N SER A 112 12.21 -20.81 4.82
CA SER A 112 10.86 -21.18 4.36
C SER A 112 10.81 -21.93 3.03
N ALA A 113 11.94 -22.06 2.33
CA ALA A 113 12.03 -22.77 1.07
C ALA A 113 12.10 -24.30 1.26
N THR A 114 11.75 -25.05 0.21
CA THR A 114 11.92 -26.51 0.18
C THR A 114 13.41 -26.87 0.17
N PRO A 115 13.80 -28.09 0.58
CA PRO A 115 15.21 -28.52 0.54
C PRO A 115 15.84 -28.41 -0.86
N GLU A 116 15.06 -28.68 -1.92
CA GLU A 116 15.53 -28.56 -3.31
C GLU A 116 15.79 -27.10 -3.70
N ASP A 117 14.93 -26.18 -3.27
CA ASP A 117 15.07 -24.75 -3.55
C ASP A 117 16.18 -24.11 -2.70
N GLN A 118 16.36 -24.57 -1.46
CA GLN A 118 17.52 -24.21 -0.64
C GLN A 118 18.84 -24.60 -1.33
N ALA A 119 18.92 -25.81 -1.89
CA ALA A 119 20.12 -26.26 -2.61
C ALA A 119 20.42 -25.39 -3.84
N LYS A 120 19.38 -24.97 -4.59
CA LYS A 120 19.51 -24.03 -5.72
C LYS A 120 20.00 -22.66 -5.25
N MET A 121 19.43 -22.11 -4.17
CA MET A 121 19.84 -20.82 -3.61
C MET A 121 21.32 -20.83 -3.17
N VAL A 122 21.78 -21.91 -2.53
CA VAL A 122 23.20 -22.07 -2.17
C VAL A 122 24.09 -22.19 -3.41
N ALA A 123 23.67 -22.94 -4.42
CA ALA A 123 24.43 -23.09 -5.66
C ALA A 123 24.61 -21.75 -6.39
N ASP A 124 23.57 -20.93 -6.44
CA ASP A 124 23.63 -19.60 -7.05
C ASP A 124 24.49 -18.62 -6.24
N LEU A 125 24.44 -18.69 -4.91
CA LEU A 125 25.35 -17.91 -4.05
C LEU A 125 26.81 -18.28 -4.28
N LYS A 126 27.12 -19.59 -4.37
CA LYS A 126 28.49 -20.06 -4.65
C LYS A 126 28.98 -19.61 -6.03
N LYS A 127 28.12 -19.67 -7.06
CA LYS A 127 28.46 -19.17 -8.40
C LYS A 127 28.77 -17.67 -8.39
N LYS A 128 27.96 -16.87 -7.70
CA LYS A 128 28.19 -15.42 -7.58
C LYS A 128 29.44 -15.10 -6.77
N ALA A 129 29.70 -15.82 -5.68
CA ALA A 129 30.92 -15.67 -4.88
C ALA A 129 32.18 -15.99 -5.71
N ALA A 130 32.14 -17.06 -6.52
CA ALA A 130 33.24 -17.41 -7.41
C ALA A 130 33.46 -16.39 -8.55
N ALA A 131 32.39 -15.76 -9.03
CA ALA A 131 32.48 -14.68 -10.02
C ALA A 131 33.05 -13.37 -9.46
N LEU A 132 32.87 -13.12 -8.16
CA LEU A 132 33.43 -11.96 -7.44
C LEU A 132 34.89 -12.16 -7.00
N ALA A 133 35.37 -13.40 -6.97
CA ALA A 133 36.75 -13.75 -6.60
C ALA A 133 37.72 -13.79 -7.81
N LYS A 134 37.25 -13.42 -9.00
CA LYS A 134 38.05 -13.17 -10.20
C LYS A 134 38.18 -11.67 -10.45
#